data_AF-A0A935M861-F1
#
_entry.id   AF-A0A935M861-F1
#
_cell.length_a   1.000
_cell.length_b   1.000
_cell.length_c   1.000
_cell.angle_alpha   90.00
_cell.angle_beta   90.00
_cell.angle_gamma   90.00
#
_symmetry.space_group_name_H-M   'P 1'
#
loop_
_entity.id
_entity.type
_entity.pdbx_description
1 polymer ?
#
loop_
_entity_poly.entity_id
_entity_poly.type
_entity_poly.pdbx_seq_one_letter_code
_entity_poly.pdbx_strand_id
1 'polypeptide(L)' 'MLLAVQPPTKYVQFTIPVINNGPSDATGVTVKDVLPAGVEYISHNLGTYNSSSGIWAIGFWQMEVQLL' A
#
# COMPACT_ATOMS: atom_id res chain seq x y z
N MET A 1 32.82 -25.21 -1.45
CA MET A 1 31.49 -24.66 -1.14
C MET A 1 31.41 -23.29 -1.77
N LEU A 2 30.69 -23.14 -2.88
CA LEU A 2 30.57 -21.86 -3.58
C LEU A 2 29.53 -21.01 -2.83
N LEU A 3 29.94 -19.88 -2.26
CA LEU A 3 29.00 -18.88 -1.74
C LEU A 3 28.46 -18.11 -2.95
N ALA A 4 27.21 -18.33 -3.32
CA ALA A 4 26.53 -17.46 -4.26
C ALA A 4 26.32 -16.11 -3.58
N VAL A 5 27.07 -15.08 -3.98
CA VAL A 5 26.73 -13.69 -3.65
C VAL A 5 25.43 -13.40 -4.40
N GLN A 6 24.30 -13.33 -3.68
CA GLN A 6 23.06 -12.90 -4.32
C GLN A 6 23.24 -11.46 -4.84
N PRO A 7 22.87 -11.18 -6.10
CA PRO A 7 22.85 -9.81 -6.59
C PRO A 7 21.92 -8.96 -5.71
N PRO A 8 22.21 -7.67 -5.49
CA PRO A 8 21.36 -6.83 -4.66
C PRO A 8 19.94 -6.81 -5.24
N THR A 9 18.98 -7.30 -4.46
CA THR A 9 17.57 -7.21 -4.81
C THR A 9 17.17 -5.73 -4.82
N LYS A 10 16.74 -5.22 -5.97
CA LYS A 10 16.26 -3.84 -6.09
C LYS A 10 14.82 -3.77 -5.59
N TYR A 11 14.63 -3.20 -4.41
CA TYR A 11 13.32 -2.89 -3.87
C TYR A 11 12.91 -1.46 -4.25
N VAL A 12 11.63 -1.27 -4.56
CA VAL A 12 11.02 0.06 -4.72
C VAL A 12 9.91 0.18 -3.69
N GLN A 13 10.00 1.21 -2.87
CA GLN A 13 8.97 1.52 -1.88
C GLN A 13 8.08 2.64 -2.42
N PHE A 14 6.77 2.40 -2.40
CA PHE A 14 5.75 3.38 -2.76
C PHE A 14 5.05 3.89 -1.51
N THR A 15 4.70 5.17 -1.53
CA THR A 15 3.91 5.81 -0.48
C THR A 15 2.63 6.34 -1.11
N ILE A 16 1.48 5.88 -0.62
CA ILE A 16 0.16 6.31 -1.08
C ILE A 16 -0.49 7.13 0.03
N PRO A 17 -0.58 8.46 -0.09
CA PRO A 17 -1.29 9.28 0.89
C PRO A 17 -2.79 9.08 0.74
N VAL A 18 -3.47 8.82 1.86
CA VAL A 18 -4.92 8.71 1.92
C VAL A 18 -5.42 9.77 2.90
N ILE A 19 -6.35 10.61 2.45
CA ILE A 19 -6.97 11.68 3.26
C ILE A 19 -8.47 11.48 3.23
N ASN A 20 -9.10 11.43 4.40
CA ASN A 20 -10.55 11.52 4.54
C ASN A 20 -10.91 12.96 4.91
N ASN A 21 -11.53 13.68 3.97
CA ASN A 21 -11.92 15.09 4.14
C ASN A 21 -13.21 15.28 4.97
N GLY A 22 -13.66 14.25 5.69
CA GLY A 22 -14.79 14.37 6.61
C GLY A 22 -16.16 14.44 5.92
N PRO A 23 -17.24 14.71 6.69
CA PRO A 23 -17.26 15.20 8.08
C PRO A 23 -17.12 14.11 9.15
N SER A 24 -17.02 12.84 8.76
CA SER A 24 -16.93 11.70 9.69
C SER A 24 -15.86 10.71 9.24
N ASP A 25 -15.53 9.76 10.11
CA ASP A 25 -14.63 8.66 9.78
C ASP A 25 -15.17 7.79 8.64
N ALA A 26 -14.25 7.25 7.83
CA ALA A 26 -14.56 6.36 6.74
C ALA A 26 -14.34 4.91 7.19
N THR A 27 -15.29 4.04 6.86
CA THR A 27 -15.25 2.60 7.14
C THR A 27 -15.26 1.80 5.85
N GLY A 28 -14.55 0.67 5.82
CA GLY A 28 -14.51 -0.20 4.63
C GLY A 28 -13.74 0.42 3.46
N VAL A 29 -12.77 1.27 3.75
CA VAL A 29 -11.98 1.98 2.73
C VAL A 29 -11.11 1.00 1.95
N THR A 30 -11.20 1.10 0.62
CA THR A 30 -10.36 0.36 -0.32
C THR A 30 -9.64 1.30 -1.27
N VAL A 31 -8.34 1.07 -1.48
CA VAL A 31 -7.52 1.72 -2.50
C VAL A 31 -7.34 0.75 -3.66
N LYS A 32 -7.30 1.26 -4.90
CA LYS A 32 -6.94 0.46 -6.07
C LYS A 32 -5.55 0.88 -6.56
N ASP A 33 -4.58 -0.01 -6.41
CA ASP A 33 -3.21 0.16 -6.85
C ASP A 33 -2.74 -1.10 -7.59
N VAL A 34 -2.72 -1.04 -8.92
CA VAL A 34 -2.34 -2.15 -9.79
C VAL A 34 -0.87 -1.99 -10.15
N LEU A 35 -0.04 -2.98 -9.77
CA LEU A 35 1.38 -2.95 -10.08
C LEU A 35 1.61 -3.02 -11.61
N PRO A 36 2.54 -2.21 -12.15
CA PRO A 36 2.92 -2.30 -13.54
C PRO A 36 3.65 -3.63 -13.84
N ALA A 37 3.64 -4.03 -15.11
CA ALA A 37 4.37 -5.22 -15.55
C ALA A 37 5.87 -5.12 -15.18
N GLY A 38 6.43 -6.24 -14.71
CA GLY A 38 7.83 -6.31 -14.28
C GLY A 38 8.09 -5.89 -12.83
N VAL A 39 7.04 -5.61 -12.05
CA VAL A 39 7.12 -5.41 -10.59
C VAL A 39 6.40 -6.55 -9.88
N GLU A 40 7.03 -7.05 -8.82
CA GLU A 40 6.44 -8.06 -7.94
C GLU A 40 6.08 -7.42 -6.59
N TYR A 41 4.92 -7.80 -6.07
CA TYR A 41 4.49 -7.40 -4.73
C TYR A 41 5.33 -8.12 -3.67
N ILE A 42 5.77 -7.39 -2.65
CA ILE A 42 6.57 -7.94 -1.54
C ILE A 42 5.82 -7.77 -0.22
N SER A 43 5.49 -6.53 0.14
CA SER A 43 4.87 -6.20 1.42
C SER A 43 4.07 -4.92 1.36
N HIS A 44 3.19 -4.73 2.35
CA HIS A 44 2.49 -3.49 2.66
C HIS A 44 2.42 -3.32 4.18
N ASN A 45 2.10 -2.10 4.64
CA ASN A 45 2.16 -1.75 6.06
C ASN A 45 0.82 -1.86 6.80
N LEU A 46 -0.32 -1.88 6.09
CA LEU A 46 -1.65 -1.82 6.68
C LEU A 46 -2.67 -2.63 5.90
N GLY A 47 -3.62 -3.28 6.58
CA GLY A 47 -4.78 -3.88 5.94
C GLY A 47 -4.46 -5.15 5.13
N THR A 48 -5.15 -5.34 4.01
CA THR A 48 -4.96 -6.50 3.13
C THR A 48 -4.86 -6.08 1.66
N TYR A 49 -3.77 -6.45 0.99
CA TYR A 49 -3.56 -6.22 -0.43
C TYR A 49 -3.69 -7.51 -1.25
N ASN A 50 -4.46 -7.43 -2.35
CA ASN A 50 -4.57 -8.48 -3.35
C ASN A 50 -3.79 -8.07 -4.60
N SER A 51 -2.60 -8.64 -4.80
CA SER A 51 -1.71 -8.31 -5.93
C SER A 51 -2.26 -8.71 -7.30
N SER A 52 -3.20 -9.66 -7.38
CA SER A 52 -3.84 -10.05 -8.63
C SER A 52 -4.85 -9.02 -9.13
N SER A 53 -5.51 -8.30 -8.22
CA SER A 53 -6.55 -7.30 -8.53
C SER A 53 -6.12 -5.86 -8.31
N GLY A 54 -5.04 -5.65 -7.55
CA GLY A 54 -4.60 -4.34 -7.07
C GLY A 54 -5.50 -3.75 -5.99
N ILE A 55 -6.43 -4.52 -5.41
CA ILE A 55 -7.31 -4.02 -4.35
C ILE A 55 -6.57 -4.06 -3.01
N TRP A 56 -6.52 -2.91 -2.35
CA TRP A 56 -5.95 -2.72 -1.03
C TRP A 56 -7.04 -2.28 -0.03
N ALA A 57 -7.52 -3.21 0.79
CA ALA A 57 -8.47 -2.88 1.86
C ALA A 57 -7.71 -2.35 3.08
N ILE A 58 -7.79 -1.03 3.32
CA ILE A 58 -7.15 -0.36 4.46
C ILE A 58 -8.09 -0.19 5.66
N GLY A 59 -9.39 -0.47 5.47
CA GLY A 59 -10.36 -0.61 6.55
C GLY A 59 -10.88 0.72 7.06
N PHE A 60 -10.48 1.11 8.28
CA PHE A 60 -10.93 2.32 8.95
C PHE A 60 -9.96 3.47 8.69
N TRP A 61 -10.48 4.63 8.29
CA TRP A 61 -9.68 5.82 8.07
C TRP A 61 -10.31 7.04 8.73
N GLN A 62 -9.57 7.63 9.67
CA GLN A 62 -10.04 8.78 10.44
C GLN A 62 -10.14 10.02 9.56
N MET A 63 -11.13 10.86 9.84
CA MET A 63 -11.14 12.22 9.31
C MET A 63 -9.91 12.97 9.86
N GLU A 64 -9.13 13.58 8.96
CA GLU A 64 -8.08 14.49 9.39
C GLU A 64 -8.69 15.88 9.54
N VAL A 65 -8.89 16.34 10.79
CA VAL A 65 -9.23 17.73 11.04
C VAL A 65 -7.99 18.55 10.75
N GLN A 66 -7.96 19.24 9.62
CA GLN A 66 -6.94 20.25 9.34
C GLN A 66 -7.08 21.34 10.42
N LEU A 67 -6.24 21.30 11.45
CA LEU A 67 -6.09 22.41 12.38
C LEU A 67 -5.47 23.57 11.60
N LEU A 68 -6.23 24.65 11.42
CA LEU A 68 -5.73 25.95 10.95
C LEU A 68 -4.98 26.65 12.08
#